data_AF-K2MWU1-F1
#
_entry.id   AF-K2MWU1-F1
#
_cell.length_a   1.000
_cell.length_b   1.000
_cell.length_c   1.000
_cell.angle_alpha   90.00
_cell.angle_beta   90.00
_cell.angle_gamma   90.00
#
_symmetry.space_group_name_H-M   'P 1'
#
loop_
_entity.id
_entity.type
_entity.pdbx_description
1 polymer ?
#
loop_
_entity_poly.entity_id
_entity_poly.type
_entity_poly.pdbx_seq_one_letter_code
_entity_poly.pdbx_strand_id
1 'polypeptide(L)'
;MLDFGALEFNGDFGASSQILVVGSTIVTTSSHAIAFLDFYPGANSALLLLDNYIEGNSHAVYLSDAVVVDGGGIIVKGNTLRTTENNGVESSVYVYAVLKNGGYFYVENNTMRAVIGVYLYGDTTVSSAGLLRVADCTFVNIAAVFESALVCLDGTLTLEGGAQWRVEGNNVSAASVLSNTYSQQNIELSGSGTTVVLAHNCQVESRMPLLNFFLVNTIVASPSLFVVGCNLQGDEELSYEYVFPEDVEVFRCGTCNDDAACYMPGTESVDRGSCSCSCKDGWRGALCLPLEVPDTVVLPVAERAVGGDTSCVVDRTLTNLTLNMWKTHHCYVGVTFGGVGAALTFFFDRMPLHLPINITFTGCTFREGAALQFVGGAEAADSAGVLIRVSQTVMRSSVVVFSFALPQHCDIAVTEVDAVQSSIVFWPNTVNKKLSAVMLDDVVLTASSLLVSNVNAHASRRGGFGLYSTGRLTLVDGSSLYVRYCSIDGYMHLLYVHRLSVSDHSVFALLNNTMSSGTSFLYPCLDFSVSDHSVLRVVGNSGSVSYAIFAEDSWTVQESSWLDWRDNDVEMGAMFHDTGSAFVGIDSSSVVT
;
A
#
# COMPACT_ATOMS: atom_id res chain seq x y z
N MET A 1 11.85 20.74 1.15
CA MET A 1 13.23 20.97 0.70
C MET A 1 14.13 20.80 1.90
N LEU A 2 15.02 19.82 1.87
CA LEU A 2 16.10 19.69 2.83
C LEU A 2 17.29 20.42 2.21
N ASP A 3 17.61 21.62 2.67
CA ASP A 3 18.66 22.43 2.05
C ASP A 3 20.07 21.78 2.19
N PHE A 4 20.25 20.78 3.08
CA PHE A 4 21.52 20.06 3.30
C PHE A 4 21.38 18.59 3.80
N GLY A 5 20.23 17.95 3.65
CA GLY A 5 19.98 16.60 4.20
C GLY A 5 19.73 15.54 3.14
N ALA A 6 20.26 14.33 3.34
CA ALA A 6 19.87 13.11 2.65
C ALA A 6 19.14 12.17 3.64
N LEU A 7 18.25 11.32 3.14
CA LEU A 7 17.68 10.24 3.96
C LEU A 7 18.65 9.07 3.96
N GLU A 8 19.31 8.80 5.08
CA GLU A 8 20.35 7.78 5.18
C GLU A 8 19.93 6.64 6.11
N PHE A 9 20.07 5.41 5.63
CA PHE A 9 19.91 4.18 6.40
C PHE A 9 21.28 3.55 6.60
N ASN A 10 21.63 3.26 7.85
CA ASN A 10 22.92 2.65 8.20
C ASN A 10 22.76 1.61 9.31
N GLY A 11 23.45 0.48 9.17
CA GLY A 11 23.59 -0.55 10.17
C GLY A 11 22.97 -1.89 9.79
N ASP A 12 22.94 -2.78 10.79
CA ASP A 12 22.38 -4.11 10.67
C ASP A 12 20.87 -4.10 10.92
N PHE A 13 20.11 -4.66 9.98
CA PHE A 13 18.67 -4.83 10.11
C PHE A 13 18.36 -6.30 10.42
N GLY A 14 17.44 -6.53 11.35
CA GLY A 14 17.02 -7.89 11.73
C GLY A 14 16.40 -8.66 10.56
N ALA A 15 16.30 -9.98 10.68
CA ALA A 15 15.54 -10.78 9.73
C ALA A 15 14.07 -10.30 9.64
N SER A 16 13.48 -10.37 8.45
CA SER A 16 12.11 -9.94 8.17
C SER A 16 11.84 -8.45 8.45
N SER A 17 12.88 -7.61 8.44
CA SER A 17 12.72 -6.16 8.58
C SER A 17 12.02 -5.58 7.35
N GLN A 18 11.17 -4.56 7.55
CA GLN A 18 10.52 -3.85 6.45
C GLN A 18 10.81 -2.36 6.51
N ILE A 19 11.34 -1.81 5.43
CA ILE A 19 11.59 -0.37 5.24
C ILE A 19 10.70 0.10 4.10
N LEU A 20 9.87 1.10 4.37
CA LEU A 20 8.87 1.58 3.42
C LEU A 20 8.93 3.11 3.31
N VAL A 21 9.23 3.63 2.12
CA VAL A 21 9.21 5.05 1.79
C VAL A 21 8.19 5.26 0.68
N VAL A 22 7.11 6.00 0.95
CA VAL A 22 5.96 6.10 0.04
C VAL A 22 5.49 7.54 -0.12
N GLY A 23 5.19 7.95 -1.35
CA GLY A 23 4.53 9.22 -1.65
C GLY A 23 5.32 10.46 -1.20
N SER A 24 6.62 10.32 -0.99
CA SER A 24 7.48 11.37 -0.41
C SER A 24 8.15 12.20 -1.50
N THR A 25 8.39 13.47 -1.22
CA THR A 25 9.20 14.36 -2.09
C THR A 25 10.52 14.69 -1.40
N ILE A 26 11.61 14.07 -1.84
CA ILE A 26 12.95 14.19 -1.28
C ILE A 26 13.84 14.84 -2.33
N VAL A 27 14.13 16.13 -2.14
CA VAL A 27 14.97 16.93 -3.03
C VAL A 27 16.09 17.53 -2.21
N THR A 28 17.33 17.28 -2.64
CA THR A 28 18.54 17.70 -1.93
C THR A 28 19.65 18.09 -2.91
N THR A 29 20.57 18.91 -2.42
CA THR A 29 21.83 19.25 -3.11
C THR A 29 22.98 18.30 -2.74
N SER A 30 22.73 17.36 -1.82
CA SER A 30 23.68 16.29 -1.47
C SER A 30 23.96 15.37 -2.65
N SER A 31 25.10 14.66 -2.64
CA SER A 31 25.44 13.65 -3.66
C SER A 31 24.32 12.64 -3.86
N HIS A 32 23.56 12.31 -2.82
CA HIS A 32 22.46 11.37 -2.87
C HIS A 32 21.23 11.90 -2.13
N ALA A 33 20.03 11.55 -2.60
CA ALA A 33 18.78 11.91 -1.91
C ALA A 33 18.34 10.86 -0.88
N ILE A 34 18.41 9.59 -1.25
CA ILE A 34 18.31 8.47 -0.32
C ILE A 34 19.60 7.66 -0.41
N ALA A 35 20.22 7.34 0.72
CA ALA A 35 21.34 6.42 0.78
C ALA A 35 21.17 5.28 1.77
N PHE A 36 21.74 4.15 1.42
CA PHE A 36 21.89 2.96 2.23
C PHE A 36 23.39 2.71 2.37
N LEU A 37 23.94 3.18 3.49
CA LEU A 37 25.37 3.19 3.80
C LEU A 37 25.63 2.14 4.88
N ASP A 38 26.58 1.23 4.69
CA ASP A 38 26.78 0.09 5.61
C ASP A 38 25.44 -0.63 5.91
N PHE A 39 24.64 -0.86 4.87
CA PHE A 39 23.29 -1.40 4.98
C PHE A 39 23.28 -2.92 4.85
N TYR A 40 23.00 -3.60 5.95
CA TYR A 40 22.96 -5.07 6.01
C TYR A 40 21.53 -5.56 6.31
N PRO A 41 20.69 -5.82 5.29
CA PRO A 41 19.36 -6.35 5.50
C PRO A 41 19.45 -7.80 6.00
N GLY A 42 18.75 -8.11 7.09
CA GLY A 42 18.60 -9.48 7.55
C GLY A 42 17.80 -10.32 6.55
N ALA A 43 17.86 -11.65 6.69
CA ALA A 43 17.16 -12.55 5.77
C ALA A 43 15.65 -12.27 5.70
N ASN A 44 15.04 -12.40 4.52
CA ASN A 44 13.62 -12.11 4.25
C ASN A 44 13.18 -10.66 4.53
N SER A 45 14.10 -9.70 4.52
CA SER A 45 13.76 -8.28 4.68
C SER A 45 13.25 -7.66 3.38
N ALA A 46 12.41 -6.64 3.50
CA ALA A 46 11.86 -5.90 2.37
C ALA A 46 12.18 -4.41 2.46
N LEU A 47 12.61 -3.82 1.34
CA LEU A 47 12.77 -2.37 1.19
C LEU A 47 11.89 -1.92 0.02
N LEU A 48 10.98 -1.00 0.26
CA LEU A 48 10.03 -0.51 -0.74
C LEU A 48 10.10 1.01 -0.84
N LEU A 49 10.46 1.48 -2.03
CA LEU A 49 10.38 2.88 -2.45
C LEU A 49 9.23 3.00 -3.45
N LEU A 50 8.06 3.50 -3.02
CA LEU A 50 6.84 3.53 -3.83
C LEU A 50 6.37 4.97 -4.10
N ASP A 51 6.11 5.31 -5.35
CA ASP A 51 5.43 6.55 -5.76
C ASP A 51 6.07 7.84 -5.20
N ASN A 52 7.40 7.87 -5.03
CA ASN A 52 8.13 9.03 -4.51
C ASN A 52 8.64 9.94 -5.63
N TYR A 53 8.90 11.20 -5.30
CA TYR A 53 9.74 12.10 -6.08
C TYR A 53 11.10 12.23 -5.37
N ILE A 54 12.16 11.73 -5.99
CA ILE A 54 13.51 11.66 -5.40
C ILE A 54 14.49 12.34 -6.35
N GLU A 55 15.15 13.40 -5.87
CA GLU A 55 16.12 14.18 -6.62
C GLU A 55 17.36 14.45 -5.77
N GLY A 56 18.48 13.84 -6.15
CA GLY A 56 19.80 14.06 -5.56
C GLY A 56 20.75 14.69 -6.56
N ASN A 57 21.94 15.07 -6.12
CA ASN A 57 22.90 15.70 -7.02
C ASN A 57 23.51 14.67 -7.99
N SER A 58 24.17 13.65 -7.45
CA SER A 58 24.85 12.60 -8.21
C SER A 58 24.01 11.32 -8.33
N HIS A 59 23.25 10.96 -7.29
CA HIS A 59 22.41 9.76 -7.25
C HIS A 59 21.03 10.07 -6.64
N ALA A 60 19.94 9.56 -7.20
CA ALA A 60 18.64 9.69 -6.52
C ALA A 60 18.54 8.68 -5.36
N VAL A 61 18.84 7.41 -5.65
CA VAL A 61 18.94 6.34 -4.65
C VAL A 61 20.34 5.73 -4.71
N TYR A 62 21.01 5.66 -3.57
CA TYR A 62 22.42 5.23 -3.47
C TYR A 62 22.58 4.07 -2.48
N LEU A 63 22.89 2.88 -2.98
CA LEU A 63 23.25 1.73 -2.15
C LEU A 63 24.76 1.49 -2.31
N SER A 64 25.54 2.00 -1.35
CA SER A 64 27.00 2.12 -1.47
C SER A 64 27.76 0.81 -1.37
N ASP A 65 27.23 -0.13 -0.59
CA ASP A 65 27.89 -1.37 -0.23
C ASP A 65 27.25 -2.57 -0.92
N ALA A 66 27.92 -3.71 -0.87
CA ALA A 66 27.38 -4.97 -1.40
C ALA A 66 26.13 -5.38 -0.60
N VAL A 67 24.95 -4.98 -1.09
CA VAL A 67 23.68 -5.30 -0.45
C VAL A 67 23.33 -6.74 -0.74
N VAL A 68 23.42 -7.56 0.29
CA VAL A 68 23.09 -8.99 0.22
C VAL A 68 21.61 -9.17 0.54
N VAL A 69 20.80 -9.46 -0.47
CA VAL A 69 19.38 -9.78 -0.32
C VAL A 69 19.24 -11.30 -0.22
N ASP A 70 19.04 -11.79 1.01
CA ASP A 70 18.90 -13.21 1.34
C ASP A 70 17.43 -13.55 1.64
N GLY A 71 16.65 -13.81 0.58
CA GLY A 71 15.18 -13.83 0.67
C GLY A 71 14.59 -12.43 0.92
N GLY A 72 13.32 -12.23 0.58
CA GLY A 72 12.71 -10.89 0.58
C GLY A 72 13.19 -10.05 -0.60
N GLY A 73 13.17 -8.72 -0.50
CA GLY A 73 13.69 -7.92 -1.60
C GLY A 73 13.49 -6.42 -1.57
N ILE A 74 14.12 -5.78 -2.53
CA ILE A 74 14.14 -4.33 -2.71
C ILE A 74 13.24 -3.99 -3.91
N ILE A 75 12.28 -3.09 -3.73
CA ILE A 75 11.33 -2.66 -4.75
C ILE A 75 11.42 -1.14 -4.88
N VAL A 76 11.70 -0.66 -6.08
CA VAL A 76 11.65 0.74 -6.47
C VAL A 76 10.59 0.85 -7.54
N LYS A 77 9.38 1.29 -7.17
CA LYS A 77 8.22 1.26 -8.06
C LYS A 77 7.46 2.60 -8.11
N GLY A 78 7.08 3.04 -9.30
CA GLY A 78 6.22 4.24 -9.46
C GLY A 78 6.91 5.58 -9.16
N ASN A 79 8.22 5.60 -8.94
CA ASN A 79 8.93 6.81 -8.52
C ASN A 79 9.32 7.70 -9.71
N THR A 80 9.47 8.99 -9.42
CA THR A 80 10.24 9.92 -10.25
C THR A 80 11.64 10.09 -9.66
N LEU A 81 12.68 9.61 -10.35
CA LEU A 81 14.06 9.57 -9.86
C LEU A 81 14.95 10.46 -10.72
N ARG A 82 15.59 11.47 -10.13
CA ARG A 82 16.32 12.50 -10.88
C ARG A 82 17.70 12.81 -10.29
N THR A 83 18.63 13.16 -11.17
CA THR A 83 19.93 13.73 -10.79
C THR A 83 20.11 15.12 -11.40
N THR A 84 20.93 15.96 -10.76
CA THR A 84 21.24 17.31 -11.26
C THR A 84 22.62 17.42 -11.90
N GLU A 85 23.60 16.65 -11.41
CA GLU A 85 24.92 16.52 -12.03
C GLU A 85 24.90 15.57 -13.23
N ASN A 86 25.87 15.74 -14.13
CA ASN A 86 25.97 14.97 -15.37
C ASN A 86 27.43 14.77 -15.83
N ASN A 87 28.34 14.54 -14.89
CA ASN A 87 29.77 14.31 -15.14
C ASN A 87 30.10 12.90 -15.66
N GLY A 88 29.11 12.01 -15.77
CA GLY A 88 29.20 10.76 -16.54
C GLY A 88 28.77 9.49 -15.81
N VAL A 89 28.62 9.52 -14.48
CA VAL A 89 28.31 8.34 -13.65
C VAL A 89 27.08 8.52 -12.77
N GLU A 90 26.44 9.68 -12.86
CA GLU A 90 25.27 10.04 -12.06
C GLU A 90 24.07 9.18 -12.43
N SER A 91 23.39 8.62 -11.43
CA SER A 91 22.38 7.59 -11.65
C SER A 91 21.08 7.78 -10.88
N SER A 92 19.96 7.36 -11.48
CA SER A 92 18.68 7.33 -10.76
C SER A 92 18.73 6.31 -9.62
N VAL A 93 19.32 5.14 -9.86
CA VAL A 93 19.60 4.14 -8.83
C VAL A 93 21.03 3.67 -8.97
N TYR A 94 21.81 3.75 -7.90
CA TYR A 94 23.14 3.17 -7.80
C TYR A 94 23.09 2.00 -6.83
N VAL A 95 23.55 0.82 -7.26
CA VAL A 95 23.47 -0.37 -6.42
C VAL A 95 24.62 -1.33 -6.69
N TYR A 96 25.12 -1.91 -5.61
CA TYR A 96 25.91 -3.12 -5.65
C TYR A 96 25.09 -4.25 -4.99
N ALA A 97 24.54 -5.17 -5.79
CA ALA A 97 23.60 -6.19 -5.30
C ALA A 97 24.14 -7.62 -5.37
N VAL A 98 23.89 -8.38 -4.30
CA VAL A 98 24.03 -9.84 -4.26
C VAL A 98 22.69 -10.44 -3.88
N LEU A 99 22.02 -11.09 -4.82
CA LEU A 99 20.69 -11.66 -4.65
C LEU A 99 20.79 -13.17 -4.51
N LYS A 100 20.24 -13.74 -3.44
CA LYS A 100 20.29 -15.19 -3.18
C LYS A 100 19.03 -15.67 -2.48
N ASN A 101 18.81 -16.99 -2.55
CA ASN A 101 17.74 -17.70 -1.85
C ASN A 101 16.34 -17.08 -2.08
N GLY A 102 16.01 -16.78 -3.35
CA GLY A 102 14.76 -16.11 -3.72
C GLY A 102 14.72 -14.61 -3.46
N GLY A 103 15.84 -14.00 -3.07
CA GLY A 103 15.99 -12.55 -2.92
C GLY A 103 15.79 -11.82 -4.25
N TYR A 104 15.09 -10.68 -4.22
CA TYR A 104 14.78 -9.93 -5.44
C TYR A 104 15.12 -8.44 -5.36
N PHE A 105 15.47 -7.85 -6.51
CA PHE A 105 15.61 -6.41 -6.69
C PHE A 105 14.83 -5.95 -7.93
N TYR A 106 13.93 -5.00 -7.73
CA TYR A 106 12.91 -4.63 -8.70
C TYR A 106 12.89 -3.12 -8.93
N VAL A 107 12.99 -2.71 -10.19
CA VAL A 107 12.85 -1.33 -10.62
C VAL A 107 11.75 -1.29 -11.67
N GLU A 108 10.53 -0.94 -11.27
CA GLU A 108 9.34 -1.02 -12.13
C GLU A 108 8.58 0.29 -12.24
N ASN A 109 8.11 0.63 -13.45
CA ASN A 109 7.21 1.77 -13.66
C ASN A 109 7.74 3.11 -13.10
N ASN A 110 9.07 3.33 -13.19
CA ASN A 110 9.68 4.58 -12.72
C ASN A 110 9.89 5.55 -13.90
N THR A 111 9.80 6.85 -13.60
CA THR A 111 10.27 7.92 -14.49
C THR A 111 11.66 8.35 -14.03
N MET A 112 12.68 8.09 -14.84
CA MET A 112 14.08 8.31 -14.52
C MET A 112 14.69 9.39 -15.39
N ARG A 113 15.46 10.29 -14.78
CA ARG A 113 16.17 11.36 -15.47
C ARG A 113 17.56 11.56 -14.88
N ALA A 114 18.56 10.90 -15.48
CA ALA A 114 19.95 10.85 -15.04
C ALA A 114 20.89 10.51 -16.22
N VAL A 115 22.20 10.36 -15.97
CA VAL A 115 23.14 9.84 -16.99
C VAL A 115 22.96 8.32 -17.12
N ILE A 116 22.75 7.65 -15.99
CA ILE A 116 22.47 6.22 -15.92
C ILE A 116 21.13 5.98 -15.19
N GLY A 117 20.26 5.10 -15.68
CA GLY A 117 19.03 4.75 -14.96
C GLY A 117 19.34 3.94 -13.70
N VAL A 118 19.81 2.72 -13.90
CA VAL A 118 20.22 1.77 -12.88
C VAL A 118 21.68 1.45 -13.11
N TYR A 119 22.53 1.86 -12.17
CA TYR A 119 23.96 1.60 -12.21
C TYR A 119 24.28 0.42 -11.28
N LEU A 120 24.58 -0.74 -11.88
CA LEU A 120 25.01 -1.94 -11.18
C LEU A 120 26.53 -1.89 -11.01
N TYR A 121 26.95 -1.43 -9.83
CA TYR A 121 28.36 -1.24 -9.50
C TYR A 121 28.99 -2.55 -9.00
N GLY A 122 30.21 -2.83 -9.46
CA GLY A 122 30.94 -4.05 -9.10
C GLY A 122 30.33 -5.34 -9.66
N ASP A 123 30.88 -6.47 -9.21
CA ASP A 123 30.45 -7.80 -9.65
C ASP A 123 29.10 -8.18 -9.03
N THR A 124 28.05 -8.24 -9.84
CA THR A 124 26.69 -8.58 -9.38
C THR A 124 26.47 -10.09 -9.44
N THR A 125 25.96 -10.69 -8.36
CA THR A 125 25.63 -12.12 -8.32
C THR A 125 24.15 -12.33 -8.03
N VAL A 126 23.49 -13.13 -8.86
CA VAL A 126 22.09 -13.57 -8.67
C VAL A 126 22.10 -15.10 -8.60
N SER A 127 21.70 -15.68 -7.48
CA SER A 127 21.81 -17.12 -7.24
C SER A 127 20.56 -17.69 -6.58
N SER A 128 20.41 -19.02 -6.60
CA SER A 128 19.39 -19.74 -5.81
C SER A 128 17.98 -19.13 -5.95
N ALA A 129 17.45 -19.09 -7.18
CA ALA A 129 16.17 -18.48 -7.54
C ALA A 129 16.03 -16.97 -7.30
N GLY A 130 17.14 -16.23 -7.14
CA GLY A 130 17.11 -14.77 -7.05
C GLY A 130 16.62 -14.08 -8.34
N LEU A 131 16.13 -12.85 -8.22
CA LEU A 131 15.55 -12.10 -9.34
C LEU A 131 16.00 -10.63 -9.38
N LEU A 132 16.63 -10.23 -10.47
CA LEU A 132 16.91 -8.82 -10.80
C LEU A 132 16.00 -8.38 -11.96
N ARG A 133 15.17 -7.34 -11.78
CA ARG A 133 14.29 -6.87 -12.86
C ARG A 133 14.22 -5.35 -12.97
N VAL A 134 14.36 -4.85 -14.20
CA VAL A 134 14.16 -3.45 -14.58
C VAL A 134 13.12 -3.39 -15.68
N ALA A 135 11.93 -2.87 -15.39
CA ALA A 135 10.83 -2.95 -16.34
C ALA A 135 9.87 -1.77 -16.34
N ASP A 136 9.20 -1.60 -17.48
CA ASP A 136 8.15 -0.60 -17.68
C ASP A 136 8.58 0.83 -17.30
N CYS A 137 9.89 1.10 -17.28
CA CYS A 137 10.42 2.39 -16.89
C CYS A 137 10.55 3.33 -18.08
N THR A 138 10.38 4.63 -17.83
CA THR A 138 10.69 5.70 -18.79
C THR A 138 12.00 6.36 -18.39
N PHE A 139 13.03 6.30 -19.24
CA PHE A 139 14.33 6.91 -18.98
C PHE A 139 14.65 8.03 -19.97
N VAL A 140 15.04 9.19 -19.44
CA VAL A 140 15.44 10.35 -20.22
C VAL A 140 16.83 10.79 -19.81
N ASN A 141 17.75 10.80 -20.76
CA ASN A 141 19.12 11.24 -20.55
C ASN A 141 19.21 12.75 -20.18
N ILE A 142 20.16 13.11 -19.33
CA ILE A 142 20.55 14.50 -19.03
C ILE A 142 21.95 14.90 -19.52
N ALA A 143 22.79 13.95 -19.93
CA ALA A 143 24.12 14.20 -20.44
C ALA A 143 24.11 14.49 -21.95
N ALA A 144 24.79 15.56 -22.36
CA ALA A 144 24.94 15.91 -23.77
C ALA A 144 26.13 15.22 -24.48
N VAL A 145 27.04 14.59 -23.72
CA VAL A 145 28.36 14.14 -24.21
C VAL A 145 28.73 12.71 -23.81
N PHE A 146 28.11 12.14 -22.77
CA PHE A 146 28.47 10.82 -22.23
C PHE A 146 27.61 9.68 -22.79
N GLU A 147 28.18 8.49 -22.86
CA GLU A 147 27.46 7.26 -23.15
C GLU A 147 26.50 6.96 -21.98
N SER A 148 25.21 7.20 -22.23
CA SER A 148 24.16 7.09 -21.23
C SER A 148 23.36 5.81 -21.47
N ALA A 149 22.90 5.17 -20.40
CA ALA A 149 22.08 3.98 -20.50
C ALA A 149 21.05 3.83 -19.39
N LEU A 150 19.95 3.14 -19.70
CA LEU A 150 18.98 2.74 -18.69
C LEU A 150 19.60 1.79 -17.67
N VAL A 151 20.32 0.76 -18.11
CA VAL A 151 21.06 -0.15 -17.21
C VAL A 151 22.53 -0.12 -17.58
N CYS A 152 23.40 0.17 -16.61
CA CYS A 152 24.85 0.14 -16.79
C CYS A 152 25.47 -0.92 -15.88
N LEU A 153 26.29 -1.83 -16.42
CA LEU A 153 27.09 -2.78 -15.64
C LEU A 153 28.52 -2.27 -15.49
N ASP A 154 29.02 -2.25 -14.25
CA ASP A 154 30.43 -1.94 -13.95
C ASP A 154 31.30 -3.18 -13.68
N GLY A 155 30.68 -4.34 -13.48
CA GLY A 155 31.38 -5.60 -13.22
C GLY A 155 30.71 -6.79 -13.89
N THR A 156 31.20 -7.98 -13.55
CA THR A 156 30.69 -9.25 -14.06
C THR A 156 29.31 -9.52 -13.48
N LEU A 157 28.37 -9.96 -14.31
CA LEU A 157 27.05 -10.41 -13.84
C LEU A 157 27.00 -11.94 -13.87
N THR A 158 26.95 -12.55 -12.69
CA THR A 158 26.90 -14.01 -12.55
C THR A 158 25.50 -14.46 -12.14
N LEU A 159 24.88 -15.35 -12.91
CA LEU A 159 23.59 -15.96 -12.62
C LEU A 159 23.70 -17.47 -12.46
N GLU A 160 23.19 -18.01 -11.36
CA GLU A 160 23.18 -19.45 -11.12
C GLU A 160 21.97 -19.98 -10.34
N GLY A 161 21.73 -21.29 -10.43
CA GLY A 161 20.77 -21.98 -9.55
C GLY A 161 19.32 -21.49 -9.66
N GLY A 162 18.83 -21.25 -10.88
CA GLY A 162 17.44 -20.81 -11.11
C GLY A 162 17.26 -19.28 -11.09
N ALA A 163 18.36 -18.53 -11.06
CA ALA A 163 18.37 -17.07 -11.01
C ALA A 163 17.83 -16.43 -12.30
N GLN A 164 17.22 -15.26 -12.19
CA GLN A 164 16.78 -14.51 -13.36
C GLN A 164 17.21 -13.04 -13.35
N TRP A 165 17.53 -12.54 -14.54
CA TRP A 165 17.68 -11.11 -14.81
C TRP A 165 16.81 -10.71 -15.99
N ARG A 166 15.99 -9.68 -15.81
CA ARG A 166 15.01 -9.23 -16.82
C ARG A 166 15.09 -7.73 -17.03
N VAL A 167 15.28 -7.30 -18.28
CA VAL A 167 15.20 -5.90 -18.69
C VAL A 167 14.16 -5.81 -19.79
N GLU A 168 12.96 -5.34 -19.45
CA GLU A 168 11.81 -5.47 -20.35
C GLU A 168 10.80 -4.33 -20.33
N GLY A 169 10.17 -4.04 -21.47
CA GLY A 169 9.08 -3.05 -21.55
C GLY A 169 9.51 -1.59 -21.33
N ASN A 170 10.82 -1.30 -21.31
CA ASN A 170 11.29 0.04 -20.98
C ASN A 170 11.27 0.97 -22.20
N ASN A 171 11.05 2.27 -21.95
CA ASN A 171 11.13 3.32 -22.96
C ASN A 171 12.30 4.26 -22.65
N VAL A 172 13.26 4.36 -23.56
CA VAL A 172 14.54 5.04 -23.35
C VAL A 172 14.71 6.14 -24.41
N SER A 173 14.94 7.38 -23.98
CA SER A 173 15.17 8.51 -24.87
C SER A 173 16.63 8.96 -24.86
N ALA A 174 17.23 9.06 -26.06
CA ALA A 174 18.61 9.54 -26.28
C ALA A 174 19.69 8.83 -25.42
N ALA A 175 19.48 7.55 -25.12
CA ALA A 175 20.38 6.69 -24.35
C ALA A 175 20.22 5.22 -24.78
N SER A 176 21.18 4.38 -24.42
CA SER A 176 21.14 2.92 -24.65
C SER A 176 20.22 2.26 -23.61
N VAL A 177 19.65 1.09 -23.90
CA VAL A 177 18.96 0.29 -22.87
C VAL A 177 19.97 -0.35 -21.93
N LEU A 178 21.10 -0.81 -22.47
CA LEU A 178 22.13 -1.52 -21.72
C LEU A 178 23.52 -1.05 -22.18
N SER A 179 24.41 -0.66 -21.23
CA SER A 179 25.81 -0.27 -21.50
C SER A 179 26.85 -0.81 -20.50
N ASN A 180 28.08 -1.04 -20.96
CA ASN A 180 29.19 -1.47 -20.12
C ASN A 180 30.20 -0.34 -19.96
N THR A 181 30.78 -0.19 -18.76
CA THR A 181 31.98 0.63 -18.58
C THR A 181 33.26 0.00 -19.15
N TYR A 182 33.42 -1.33 -19.14
CA TYR A 182 34.63 -2.02 -19.59
C TYR A 182 34.36 -3.20 -20.53
N SER A 183 35.13 -3.29 -21.62
CA SER A 183 34.96 -4.34 -22.65
C SER A 183 35.33 -5.77 -22.23
N GLN A 184 35.76 -5.97 -20.97
CA GLN A 184 36.25 -7.24 -20.42
C GLN A 184 35.26 -7.93 -19.48
N GLN A 185 34.13 -7.30 -19.16
CA GLN A 185 33.16 -7.91 -18.25
C GLN A 185 32.23 -8.86 -19.00
N ASN A 186 31.85 -9.94 -18.31
CA ASN A 186 31.04 -11.01 -18.87
C ASN A 186 29.69 -11.11 -18.15
N ILE A 187 28.71 -11.64 -18.87
CA ILE A 187 27.50 -12.19 -18.27
C ILE A 187 27.72 -13.70 -18.26
N GLU A 188 27.64 -14.33 -17.09
CA GLU A 188 27.87 -15.75 -16.91
C GLU A 188 26.62 -16.41 -16.37
N LEU A 189 26.05 -17.35 -17.11
CA LEU A 189 24.83 -18.08 -16.74
C LEU A 189 25.17 -19.55 -16.55
N SER A 190 24.72 -20.13 -15.44
CA SER A 190 24.88 -21.56 -15.18
C SER A 190 23.69 -22.16 -14.41
N GLY A 191 23.54 -23.49 -14.50
CA GLY A 191 22.50 -24.21 -13.78
C GLY A 191 21.11 -24.16 -14.44
N SER A 192 20.22 -25.01 -13.93
CA SER A 192 18.87 -25.18 -14.47
C SER A 192 17.91 -24.11 -13.97
N GLY A 193 17.04 -23.62 -14.86
CA GLY A 193 16.07 -22.57 -14.57
C GLY A 193 16.65 -21.16 -14.53
N THR A 194 17.95 -21.01 -14.82
CA THR A 194 18.64 -19.72 -14.88
C THR A 194 18.35 -19.04 -16.20
N THR A 195 17.79 -17.83 -16.18
CA THR A 195 17.30 -17.15 -17.39
C THR A 195 17.62 -15.66 -17.40
N VAL A 196 18.19 -15.16 -18.51
CA VAL A 196 18.30 -13.72 -18.80
C VAL A 196 17.31 -13.35 -19.90
N VAL A 197 16.56 -12.26 -19.71
CA VAL A 197 15.59 -11.74 -20.68
C VAL A 197 15.85 -10.28 -20.97
N LEU A 198 15.98 -9.95 -22.26
CA LEU A 198 16.05 -8.59 -22.77
C LEU A 198 15.03 -8.42 -23.89
N ALA A 199 13.85 -7.90 -23.56
CA ALA A 199 12.73 -7.90 -24.49
C ALA A 199 11.82 -6.68 -24.41
N HIS A 200 11.13 -6.35 -25.49
CA HIS A 200 10.09 -5.31 -25.50
C HIS A 200 10.57 -3.90 -25.09
N ASN A 201 11.87 -3.61 -25.18
CA ASN A 201 12.39 -2.28 -24.88
C ASN A 201 12.32 -1.41 -26.14
N CYS A 202 12.04 -0.12 -25.97
CA CYS A 202 11.96 0.86 -27.05
C CYS A 202 12.97 1.99 -26.80
N GLN A 203 13.77 2.29 -27.82
CA GLN A 203 14.70 3.42 -27.83
C GLN A 203 14.20 4.50 -28.79
N VAL A 204 13.81 5.66 -28.26
CA VAL A 204 13.26 6.78 -29.00
C VAL A 204 14.31 7.88 -29.18
N GLU A 205 14.46 8.38 -30.41
CA GLU A 205 15.30 9.55 -30.74
C GLU A 205 16.77 9.46 -30.27
N SER A 206 17.46 8.36 -30.60
CA SER A 206 18.87 8.16 -30.22
C SER A 206 19.77 7.85 -31.41
N ARG A 207 20.98 8.44 -31.42
CA ARG A 207 22.09 8.04 -32.30
C ARG A 207 22.93 6.89 -31.71
N MET A 208 22.71 6.57 -30.44
CA MET A 208 23.41 5.48 -29.75
C MET A 208 22.74 4.14 -30.09
N PRO A 209 23.50 3.04 -30.17
CA PRO A 209 22.91 1.71 -30.29
C PRO A 209 22.07 1.40 -29.04
N LEU A 210 20.99 0.62 -29.20
CA LEU A 210 20.17 0.19 -28.06
C LEU A 210 20.99 -0.63 -27.06
N LEU A 211 21.97 -1.37 -27.55
CA LEU A 211 22.94 -2.12 -26.78
C LEU A 211 24.34 -1.56 -27.06
N ASN A 212 24.88 -0.84 -26.08
CA ASN A 212 26.21 -0.23 -26.18
C ASN A 212 27.22 -1.10 -25.42
N PHE A 213 27.40 -2.34 -25.89
CA PHE A 213 28.11 -3.43 -25.22
C PHE A 213 28.84 -4.34 -26.22
N PHE A 214 29.83 -5.10 -25.72
CA PHE A 214 30.39 -6.27 -26.40
C PHE A 214 29.89 -7.56 -25.73
N LEU A 215 28.75 -8.10 -26.17
CA LEU A 215 28.15 -9.33 -25.61
C LEU A 215 28.79 -10.62 -26.13
N VAL A 216 29.84 -10.50 -26.94
CA VAL A 216 30.58 -11.63 -27.54
C VAL A 216 31.23 -12.53 -26.48
N ASN A 217 31.47 -11.99 -25.26
CA ASN A 217 32.07 -12.74 -24.16
C ASN A 217 31.04 -13.32 -23.17
N THR A 218 29.74 -13.24 -23.47
CA THR A 218 28.70 -13.85 -22.63
C THR A 218 28.82 -15.38 -22.65
N ILE A 219 28.78 -16.01 -21.48
CA ILE A 219 28.84 -17.46 -21.31
C ILE A 219 27.47 -17.97 -20.88
N VAL A 220 26.82 -18.77 -21.74
CA VAL A 220 25.54 -19.41 -21.46
C VAL A 220 25.76 -20.91 -21.29
N ALA A 221 25.97 -21.38 -20.06
CA ALA A 221 26.18 -22.80 -19.80
C ALA A 221 24.83 -23.54 -19.80
N SER A 222 24.68 -24.55 -20.65
CA SER A 222 23.48 -25.40 -20.67
C SER A 222 23.21 -26.01 -19.28
N PRO A 223 21.95 -26.02 -18.77
CA PRO A 223 20.70 -25.69 -19.45
C PRO A 223 20.14 -24.29 -19.12
N SER A 224 21.01 -23.29 -18.91
CA SER A 224 20.58 -21.89 -18.76
C SER A 224 20.14 -21.27 -20.10
N LEU A 225 19.37 -20.18 -20.04
CA LEU A 225 18.78 -19.53 -21.20
C LEU A 225 19.09 -18.03 -21.21
N PHE A 226 19.46 -17.50 -22.37
CA PHE A 226 19.50 -16.07 -22.63
C PHE A 226 18.56 -15.78 -23.80
N VAL A 227 17.48 -15.06 -23.54
CA VAL A 227 16.42 -14.75 -24.50
C VAL A 227 16.39 -13.26 -24.81
N VAL A 228 16.38 -12.92 -26.10
CA VAL A 228 16.33 -11.54 -26.58
C VAL A 228 15.27 -11.43 -27.68
N GLY A 229 14.42 -10.39 -27.63
CA GLY A 229 13.46 -10.23 -28.70
C GLY A 229 12.53 -9.03 -28.57
N CYS A 230 11.99 -8.62 -29.71
CA CYS A 230 11.07 -7.48 -29.81
C CYS A 230 11.57 -6.17 -29.17
N ASN A 231 12.86 -5.85 -29.30
CA ASN A 231 13.38 -4.53 -28.94
C ASN A 231 13.32 -3.60 -30.16
N LEU A 232 12.91 -2.36 -29.95
CA LEU A 232 12.61 -1.38 -30.99
C LEU A 232 13.58 -0.19 -30.93
N GLN A 233 13.99 0.30 -32.10
CA GLN A 233 14.59 1.62 -32.27
C GLN A 233 13.63 2.49 -33.08
N GLY A 234 13.02 3.47 -32.41
CA GLY A 234 11.81 4.12 -32.92
C GLY A 234 10.70 3.08 -33.11
N ASP A 235 10.17 2.99 -34.32
CA ASP A 235 9.13 2.02 -34.69
C ASP A 235 9.70 0.75 -35.38
N GLU A 236 11.03 0.64 -35.50
CA GLU A 236 11.69 -0.46 -36.20
C GLU A 236 12.24 -1.51 -35.22
N GLU A 237 11.93 -2.78 -35.48
CA GLU A 237 12.49 -3.89 -34.72
C GLU A 237 13.97 -4.09 -35.04
N LEU A 238 14.78 -4.26 -33.99
CA LEU A 238 16.22 -4.43 -34.12
C LEU A 238 16.62 -5.76 -34.74
N SER A 239 17.70 -5.71 -35.54
CA SER A 239 18.44 -6.90 -35.94
C SER A 239 19.51 -7.23 -34.91
N TYR A 240 19.62 -8.51 -34.56
CA TYR A 240 20.60 -9.02 -33.60
C TYR A 240 21.74 -9.79 -34.26
N GLU A 241 21.88 -9.71 -35.58
CA GLU A 241 22.91 -10.41 -36.34
C GLU A 241 24.32 -9.96 -35.88
N TYR A 242 25.15 -10.92 -35.47
CA TYR A 242 26.50 -10.69 -34.91
C TYR A 242 26.56 -9.88 -33.60
N VAL A 243 25.42 -9.66 -32.92
CA VAL A 243 25.38 -8.96 -31.62
C VAL A 243 25.58 -9.93 -30.46
N PHE A 244 25.06 -11.15 -30.57
CA PHE A 244 25.06 -12.17 -29.51
C PHE A 244 25.78 -13.47 -29.96
N PRO A 245 26.28 -14.28 -29.02
CA PRO A 245 26.74 -15.65 -29.28
C PRO A 245 25.63 -16.56 -29.84
N GLU A 246 25.99 -17.70 -30.45
CA GLU A 246 25.03 -18.66 -31.01
C GLU A 246 24.06 -19.26 -29.98
N ASP A 247 24.47 -19.33 -28.71
CA ASP A 247 23.68 -19.92 -27.62
C ASP A 247 22.56 -19.00 -27.10
N VAL A 248 22.38 -17.80 -27.67
CA VAL A 248 21.33 -16.85 -27.31
C VAL A 248 20.09 -17.07 -28.17
N GLU A 249 18.94 -17.24 -27.53
CA GLU A 249 17.66 -17.40 -28.20
C GLU A 249 17.09 -16.05 -28.62
N VAL A 250 16.70 -15.94 -29.90
CA VAL A 250 16.17 -14.71 -30.48
C VAL A 250 14.74 -14.92 -30.97
N PHE A 251 13.84 -14.03 -30.60
CA PHE A 251 12.45 -14.03 -31.09
C PHE A 251 12.03 -12.66 -31.65
N ARG A 252 10.99 -12.67 -32.50
CA ARG A 252 10.49 -11.47 -33.18
C ARG A 252 9.28 -10.87 -32.47
N CYS A 253 9.04 -9.58 -32.67
CA CYS A 253 7.78 -8.95 -32.29
C CYS A 253 6.58 -9.70 -32.87
N GLY A 254 5.52 -9.84 -32.06
CA GLY A 254 4.31 -10.57 -32.42
C GLY A 254 4.42 -12.10 -32.32
N THR A 255 5.59 -12.64 -31.96
CA THR A 255 5.74 -14.05 -31.57
C THR A 255 5.82 -14.16 -30.04
N CYS A 256 5.13 -15.15 -29.49
CA CYS A 256 5.24 -15.45 -28.07
C CYS A 256 6.45 -16.34 -27.81
N ASN A 257 7.33 -15.90 -26.90
CA ASN A 257 8.37 -16.73 -26.33
C ASN A 257 8.03 -16.94 -24.85
N ASP A 258 7.85 -18.20 -24.46
CA ASP A 258 7.38 -18.58 -23.12
C ASP A 258 8.35 -18.12 -22.02
N ASP A 259 9.66 -18.25 -22.26
CA ASP A 259 10.73 -17.90 -21.30
C ASP A 259 10.87 -16.37 -21.12
N ALA A 260 10.61 -15.61 -22.18
CA ALA A 260 10.52 -14.15 -22.11
C ALA A 260 9.22 -13.68 -21.44
N ALA A 261 8.09 -14.32 -21.75
CA ALA A 261 6.78 -13.89 -21.29
C ALA A 261 6.46 -14.28 -19.84
N CYS A 262 7.08 -15.34 -19.30
CA CYS A 262 6.68 -15.91 -18.02
C CYS A 262 7.88 -16.24 -17.12
N TYR A 263 7.69 -16.12 -15.80
CA TYR A 263 8.64 -16.62 -14.80
C TYR A 263 8.43 -18.13 -14.57
N MET A 264 9.09 -18.94 -15.39
CA MET A 264 8.90 -20.39 -15.46
C MET A 264 8.89 -21.14 -14.11
N PRO A 265 9.70 -20.81 -13.08
CA PRO A 265 9.59 -21.48 -11.78
C PRO A 265 8.21 -21.28 -11.12
N GLY A 266 7.58 -20.11 -11.30
CA GLY A 266 6.25 -19.76 -10.80
C GLY A 266 5.09 -20.01 -11.77
N THR A 267 5.38 -20.33 -13.04
CA THR A 267 4.37 -20.57 -14.07
C THR A 267 3.86 -22.01 -14.06
N GLU A 268 2.54 -22.16 -14.05
CA GLU A 268 1.84 -23.46 -14.18
C GLU A 268 1.62 -23.81 -15.66
N SER A 269 1.16 -22.85 -16.47
CA SER A 269 0.97 -23.02 -17.91
C SER A 269 1.09 -21.70 -18.67
N VAL A 270 1.42 -21.77 -19.97
CA VAL A 270 1.53 -20.60 -20.86
C VAL A 270 0.55 -20.76 -22.01
N ASP A 271 -0.31 -19.77 -22.23
CA ASP A 271 -1.11 -19.66 -23.45
C ASP A 271 -0.28 -18.97 -24.53
N ARG A 272 0.28 -19.77 -25.44
CA ARG A 272 1.10 -19.31 -26.57
C ARG A 272 0.37 -18.43 -27.58
N GLY A 273 -0.97 -18.45 -27.59
CA GLY A 273 -1.77 -17.60 -28.48
C GLY A 273 -1.87 -16.16 -27.99
N SER A 274 -2.03 -15.97 -26.68
CA SER A 274 -2.15 -14.65 -26.04
C SER A 274 -0.86 -14.19 -25.33
N CYS A 275 0.14 -15.06 -25.24
CA CYS A 275 1.36 -14.88 -24.45
C CYS A 275 1.08 -14.55 -22.99
N SER A 276 0.11 -15.27 -22.40
CA SER A 276 -0.31 -15.07 -21.01
C SER A 276 0.08 -16.26 -20.14
N CYS A 277 0.45 -15.95 -18.90
CA CYS A 277 0.94 -16.92 -17.93
C CYS A 277 -0.15 -17.24 -16.91
N SER A 278 -0.38 -18.53 -16.67
CA SER A 278 -1.12 -19.04 -15.52
C SER A 278 -0.12 -19.40 -14.43
N CYS A 279 -0.40 -18.94 -13.21
CA CYS A 279 0.55 -18.98 -12.11
C CYS A 279 0.23 -20.14 -11.16
N LYS A 280 1.27 -20.80 -10.66
CA LYS A 280 1.15 -21.79 -9.58
C LYS A 280 0.62 -21.11 -8.32
N ASP A 281 0.01 -21.89 -7.43
CA ASP A 281 -0.43 -21.44 -6.12
C ASP A 281 0.69 -20.68 -5.39
N GLY A 282 0.36 -19.48 -4.90
CA GLY A 282 1.32 -18.59 -4.21
C GLY A 282 2.06 -17.59 -5.10
N TRP A 283 1.97 -17.69 -6.43
CA TRP A 283 2.57 -16.74 -7.38
C TRP A 283 1.52 -15.76 -7.93
N ARG A 284 1.94 -14.59 -8.42
CA ARG A 284 1.05 -13.48 -8.79
C ARG A 284 1.53 -12.71 -10.02
N GLY A 285 0.60 -11.97 -10.63
CA GLY A 285 0.87 -11.06 -11.75
C GLY A 285 1.02 -11.75 -13.10
N ALA A 286 1.09 -10.95 -14.17
CA ALA A 286 1.19 -11.45 -15.55
C ALA A 286 2.42 -12.32 -15.80
N LEU A 287 3.49 -12.15 -15.02
CA LEU A 287 4.72 -12.91 -15.13
C LEU A 287 4.79 -14.08 -14.14
N CYS A 288 3.81 -14.27 -13.24
CA CYS A 288 3.86 -15.26 -12.17
C CYS A 288 5.09 -15.11 -11.28
N LEU A 289 5.28 -13.92 -10.73
CA LEU A 289 6.35 -13.60 -9.79
C LEU A 289 5.95 -13.97 -8.35
N PRO A 290 6.91 -14.18 -7.43
CA PRO A 290 6.62 -14.64 -6.08
C PRO A 290 6.14 -13.50 -5.17
N LEU A 291 5.99 -12.29 -5.70
CA LEU A 291 5.76 -11.08 -4.93
C LEU A 291 4.28 -10.83 -4.62
N GLU A 292 4.02 -10.46 -3.37
CA GLU A 292 2.97 -9.50 -3.02
C GLU A 292 3.57 -8.10 -3.05
N VAL A 293 3.22 -7.31 -4.07
CA VAL A 293 3.28 -5.85 -3.93
C VAL A 293 2.07 -5.50 -3.06
N PRO A 294 2.22 -4.73 -1.97
CA PRO A 294 1.07 -4.20 -1.26
C PRO A 294 0.33 -3.25 -2.20
N ASP A 295 -0.61 -3.78 -2.97
CA ASP A 295 -1.58 -2.99 -3.73
C ASP A 295 -2.48 -2.32 -2.69
N THR A 296 -2.05 -1.14 -2.21
CA THR A 296 -2.92 -0.11 -1.62
C THR A 296 -4.17 -0.67 -0.94
N VAL A 297 -4.06 -1.47 0.14
CA VAL A 297 -5.15 -2.17 0.85
C VAL A 297 -6.53 -1.95 0.20
N VAL A 298 -6.79 -2.67 -0.90
CA VAL A 298 -8.09 -2.68 -1.55
C VAL A 298 -8.88 -3.76 -0.84
N LEU A 299 -9.91 -3.37 -0.08
CA LEU A 299 -10.87 -4.32 0.49
C LEU A 299 -11.47 -5.16 -0.64
N PRO A 300 -11.58 -6.49 -0.47
CA PRO A 300 -12.06 -7.38 -1.52
C PRO A 300 -13.45 -6.97 -2.03
N VAL A 301 -13.59 -6.99 -3.35
CA VAL A 301 -14.88 -6.83 -4.05
C VAL A 301 -15.70 -8.10 -3.80
N ALA A 302 -16.92 -7.96 -3.30
CA ALA A 302 -17.79 -9.09 -2.97
C ALA A 302 -18.19 -9.90 -4.22
N GLU A 303 -17.93 -11.22 -4.19
CA GLU A 303 -18.62 -12.17 -5.05
C GLU A 303 -20.11 -12.20 -4.69
N ARG A 304 -20.97 -12.18 -5.72
CA ARG A 304 -22.42 -12.27 -5.55
C ARG A 304 -22.79 -13.67 -5.09
N ALA A 305 -23.18 -13.82 -3.83
CA ALA A 305 -23.89 -15.02 -3.39
C ALA A 305 -25.32 -15.03 -3.94
N VAL A 306 -25.63 -16.07 -4.70
CA VAL A 306 -26.94 -16.41 -5.26
C VAL A 306 -27.79 -17.05 -4.14
N GLY A 307 -28.95 -16.47 -3.83
CA GLY A 307 -29.83 -16.98 -2.77
C GLY A 307 -31.26 -16.42 -2.77
N GLY A 308 -32.09 -16.90 -3.71
CA GLY A 308 -33.47 -17.37 -3.49
C GLY A 308 -34.63 -16.44 -3.12
N ASP A 309 -34.42 -15.32 -2.41
CA ASP A 309 -35.54 -14.46 -1.95
C ASP A 309 -35.09 -12.99 -1.85
N THR A 310 -34.61 -12.47 -2.98
CA THR A 310 -33.81 -11.24 -3.10
C THR A 310 -34.64 -10.01 -3.48
N SER A 311 -35.77 -9.75 -2.83
CA SER A 311 -36.44 -8.45 -3.02
C SER A 311 -35.91 -7.44 -2.02
N CYS A 312 -35.10 -6.48 -2.50
CA CYS A 312 -34.75 -5.30 -1.71
C CYS A 312 -36.01 -4.51 -1.36
N VAL A 313 -36.00 -3.82 -0.22
CA VAL A 313 -37.00 -2.79 0.05
C VAL A 313 -36.56 -1.55 -0.73
N VAL A 314 -37.38 -1.13 -1.70
CA VAL A 314 -37.04 -0.04 -2.63
C VAL A 314 -38.01 1.12 -2.48
N ASP A 315 -37.48 2.35 -2.36
CA ASP A 315 -38.21 3.62 -2.42
C ASP A 315 -39.43 3.72 -1.49
N ARG A 316 -39.29 3.18 -0.27
CA ARG A 316 -40.33 3.26 0.77
C ARG A 316 -40.00 4.30 1.82
N THR A 317 -41.04 4.83 2.44
CA THR A 317 -40.92 5.70 3.62
C THR A 317 -41.44 4.97 4.84
N LEU A 318 -40.58 4.81 5.85
CA LEU A 318 -40.80 4.08 7.08
C LEU A 318 -40.67 5.05 8.26
N THR A 319 -41.79 5.39 8.90
CA THR A 319 -41.82 6.37 9.99
C THR A 319 -42.21 5.76 11.33
N ASN A 320 -41.54 6.17 12.41
CA ASN A 320 -41.79 5.75 13.79
C ASN A 320 -41.80 4.22 13.99
N LEU A 321 -40.88 3.52 13.31
CA LEU A 321 -40.75 2.07 13.42
C LEU A 321 -39.49 1.68 14.19
N THR A 322 -39.66 0.72 15.10
CA THR A 322 -38.54 -0.01 15.72
C THR A 322 -38.56 -1.43 15.16
N LEU A 323 -37.59 -1.74 14.32
CA LEU A 323 -37.48 -3.02 13.63
C LEU A 323 -36.27 -3.79 14.15
N ASN A 324 -36.50 -5.03 14.57
CA ASN A 324 -35.46 -5.95 15.01
C ASN A 324 -35.24 -7.00 13.93
N MET A 325 -34.11 -6.90 13.25
CA MET A 325 -33.76 -7.71 12.09
C MET A 325 -32.99 -8.96 12.54
N TRP A 326 -33.28 -10.09 11.91
CA TRP A 326 -32.73 -11.40 12.29
C TRP A 326 -32.43 -12.35 11.11
N LYS A 327 -32.79 -11.98 9.87
CA LYS A 327 -32.50 -12.79 8.68
C LYS A 327 -31.04 -12.61 8.22
N THR A 328 -30.57 -13.52 7.36
CA THR A 328 -29.22 -13.47 6.75
C THR A 328 -29.07 -12.36 5.71
N HIS A 329 -30.12 -12.04 4.95
CA HIS A 329 -30.05 -11.08 3.84
C HIS A 329 -31.04 -9.93 4.06
N HIS A 330 -30.52 -8.70 4.00
CA HIS A 330 -31.30 -7.46 4.05
C HIS A 330 -30.75 -6.46 3.05
N CYS A 331 -31.63 -5.85 2.27
CA CYS A 331 -31.25 -4.89 1.25
C CYS A 331 -32.26 -3.74 1.20
N TYR A 332 -31.76 -2.52 1.26
CA TYR A 332 -32.55 -1.29 1.23
C TYR A 332 -31.99 -0.31 0.20
N VAL A 333 -32.83 0.12 -0.74
CA VAL A 333 -32.46 1.03 -1.83
C VAL A 333 -33.41 2.22 -1.84
N GLY A 334 -32.90 3.44 -1.68
CA GLY A 334 -33.75 4.65 -1.74
C GLY A 334 -34.76 4.79 -0.60
N VAL A 335 -34.61 4.01 0.50
CA VAL A 335 -35.59 3.98 1.59
C VAL A 335 -35.38 5.18 2.53
N THR A 336 -36.48 5.83 2.92
CA THR A 336 -36.49 6.92 3.90
C THR A 336 -36.97 6.42 5.26
N PHE A 337 -36.11 6.44 6.27
CA PHE A 337 -36.41 6.17 7.67
C PHE A 337 -36.58 7.49 8.43
N GLY A 338 -37.68 7.63 9.17
CA GLY A 338 -37.99 8.87 9.88
C GLY A 338 -38.62 8.65 11.25
N GLY A 339 -38.43 9.61 12.15
CA GLY A 339 -39.19 9.71 13.39
C GLY A 339 -38.35 9.50 14.65
N VAL A 340 -38.75 10.19 15.71
CA VAL A 340 -38.03 10.19 16.99
C VAL A 340 -38.13 8.81 17.63
N GLY A 341 -36.98 8.19 17.91
CA GLY A 341 -36.92 6.83 18.47
C GLY A 341 -37.15 5.72 17.44
N ALA A 342 -37.28 6.04 16.14
CA ALA A 342 -37.25 5.05 15.09
C ALA A 342 -35.85 4.40 15.05
N ALA A 343 -35.80 3.08 15.04
CA ALA A 343 -34.54 2.34 15.09
C ALA A 343 -34.64 1.08 14.23
N LEU A 344 -33.73 0.95 13.27
CA LEU A 344 -33.54 -0.28 12.52
C LEU A 344 -32.33 -1.00 13.11
N THR A 345 -32.60 -2.10 13.83
CA THR A 345 -31.60 -2.76 14.67
C THR A 345 -31.32 -4.18 14.19
N PHE A 346 -30.06 -4.49 13.93
CA PHE A 346 -29.55 -5.79 13.53
C PHE A 346 -28.88 -6.44 14.74
N PHE A 347 -29.53 -7.45 15.33
CA PHE A 347 -28.98 -8.19 16.48
C PHE A 347 -28.27 -9.44 15.99
N PHE A 348 -26.94 -9.45 16.02
CA PHE A 348 -26.15 -10.59 15.52
C PHE A 348 -26.35 -11.85 16.37
N ASP A 349 -26.58 -11.72 17.68
CA ASP A 349 -26.93 -12.84 18.58
C ASP A 349 -28.22 -13.57 18.19
N ARG A 350 -29.06 -12.95 17.34
CA ARG A 350 -30.32 -13.55 16.84
C ARG A 350 -30.22 -14.01 15.38
N MET A 351 -29.11 -13.74 14.72
CA MET A 351 -28.90 -14.12 13.33
C MET A 351 -28.20 -15.48 13.23
N PRO A 352 -28.45 -16.26 12.18
CA PRO A 352 -27.80 -17.54 11.99
C PRO A 352 -26.36 -17.34 11.45
N LEU A 353 -25.41 -17.02 12.34
CA LEU A 353 -24.01 -16.69 12.01
C LEU A 353 -23.22 -17.82 11.33
N HIS A 354 -23.71 -19.06 11.39
CA HIS A 354 -23.15 -20.18 10.61
C HIS A 354 -23.44 -20.07 9.09
N LEU A 355 -24.21 -19.07 8.67
CA LEU A 355 -24.45 -18.71 7.27
C LEU A 355 -23.94 -17.29 7.01
N PRO A 356 -23.47 -16.98 5.79
CA PRO A 356 -23.07 -15.63 5.43
C PRO A 356 -24.23 -14.64 5.61
N ILE A 357 -23.94 -13.51 6.27
CA ILE A 357 -24.89 -12.42 6.48
C ILE A 357 -24.53 -11.28 5.52
N ASN A 358 -25.54 -10.73 4.83
CA ASN A 358 -25.37 -9.62 3.90
C ASN A 358 -26.43 -8.55 4.16
N ILE A 359 -25.98 -7.36 4.56
CA ILE A 359 -26.81 -6.22 4.89
C ILE A 359 -26.36 -5.01 4.08
N THR A 360 -27.23 -4.52 3.19
CA THR A 360 -26.92 -3.38 2.31
C THR A 360 -27.94 -2.24 2.42
N PHE A 361 -27.42 -1.02 2.44
CA PHE A 361 -28.16 0.23 2.33
C PHE A 361 -27.51 1.08 1.24
N THR A 362 -28.28 1.50 0.24
CA THR A 362 -27.79 2.36 -0.84
C THR A 362 -28.80 3.45 -1.14
N GLY A 363 -28.37 4.71 -1.18
CA GLY A 363 -29.27 5.83 -1.47
C GLY A 363 -30.31 6.09 -0.39
N CYS A 364 -30.13 5.55 0.82
CA CYS A 364 -31.13 5.65 1.90
C CYS A 364 -31.07 7.02 2.60
N THR A 365 -32.19 7.43 3.18
CA THR A 365 -32.28 8.67 3.97
C THR A 365 -32.74 8.36 5.39
N PHE A 366 -31.99 8.80 6.40
CA PHE A 366 -32.40 8.76 7.80
C PHE A 366 -32.66 10.18 8.29
N ARG A 367 -33.82 10.43 8.89
CA ARG A 367 -34.19 11.77 9.36
C ARG A 367 -34.94 11.75 10.69
N GLU A 368 -35.07 12.92 11.29
CA GLU A 368 -35.96 13.18 12.44
C GLU A 368 -35.65 12.28 13.65
N GLY A 369 -34.40 11.91 13.87
CA GLY A 369 -33.99 11.09 15.00
C GLY A 369 -33.88 9.59 14.73
N ALA A 370 -34.04 9.13 13.49
CA ALA A 370 -33.91 7.72 13.14
C ALA A 370 -32.48 7.21 13.35
N ALA A 371 -32.35 5.97 13.84
CA ALA A 371 -31.07 5.30 14.05
C ALA A 371 -30.97 3.99 13.26
N LEU A 372 -29.80 3.74 12.68
CA LEU A 372 -29.41 2.44 12.14
C LEU A 372 -28.42 1.80 13.11
N GLN A 373 -28.72 0.60 13.62
CA GLN A 373 -27.97 -0.02 14.71
C GLN A 373 -27.54 -1.44 14.35
N PHE A 374 -26.28 -1.76 14.61
CA PHE A 374 -25.69 -3.08 14.48
C PHE A 374 -25.16 -3.49 15.85
N VAL A 375 -25.75 -4.54 16.43
CA VAL A 375 -25.56 -4.89 17.83
C VAL A 375 -24.98 -6.30 17.91
N GLY A 376 -23.73 -6.36 18.37
CA GLY A 376 -23.00 -7.58 18.69
C GLY A 376 -23.32 -8.14 20.07
N GLY A 377 -22.58 -9.19 20.43
CA GLY A 377 -22.70 -9.89 21.70
C GLY A 377 -21.73 -9.40 22.76
N ALA A 378 -21.66 -10.11 23.89
CA ALA A 378 -20.67 -9.85 24.93
C ALA A 378 -19.23 -10.20 24.49
N GLU A 379 -19.10 -11.19 23.62
CA GLU A 379 -17.85 -11.65 22.99
C GLU A 379 -18.10 -11.87 21.50
N ALA A 380 -17.02 -11.82 20.70
CA ALA A 380 -17.11 -12.03 19.26
C ALA A 380 -17.49 -13.50 18.98
N ALA A 381 -18.62 -13.71 18.32
CA ALA A 381 -19.08 -15.04 17.94
C ALA A 381 -18.43 -15.51 16.63
N ASP A 382 -18.14 -16.80 16.52
CA ASP A 382 -17.73 -17.44 15.27
C ASP A 382 -18.80 -17.22 14.18
N SER A 383 -18.36 -16.95 12.96
CA SER A 383 -19.23 -16.55 11.86
C SER A 383 -18.70 -16.99 10.51
N ALA A 384 -19.60 -17.33 9.59
CA ALA A 384 -19.29 -17.64 8.19
C ALA A 384 -19.01 -16.38 7.33
N GLY A 385 -19.00 -15.20 7.95
CA GLY A 385 -18.75 -13.90 7.31
C GLY A 385 -19.98 -12.99 7.37
N VAL A 386 -19.76 -11.72 7.71
CA VAL A 386 -20.81 -10.70 7.77
C VAL A 386 -20.41 -9.52 6.90
N LEU A 387 -21.18 -9.24 5.86
CA LEU A 387 -21.00 -8.10 4.98
C LEU A 387 -22.01 -7.00 5.35
N ILE A 388 -21.51 -5.82 5.69
CA ILE A 388 -22.33 -4.63 5.94
C ILE A 388 -21.86 -3.51 5.02
N ARG A 389 -22.79 -2.97 4.22
CA ARG A 389 -22.53 -1.83 3.32
C ARG A 389 -23.58 -0.76 3.52
N VAL A 390 -23.16 0.42 3.94
CA VAL A 390 -23.98 1.63 4.03
C VAL A 390 -23.37 2.67 3.09
N SER A 391 -23.97 2.87 1.93
CA SER A 391 -23.47 3.77 0.89
C SER A 391 -24.48 4.83 0.50
N GLN A 392 -24.00 5.97 0.01
CA GLN A 392 -24.83 7.03 -0.59
C GLN A 392 -25.97 7.46 0.33
N THR A 393 -25.70 7.57 1.62
CA THR A 393 -26.73 7.74 2.64
C THR A 393 -26.83 9.19 3.09
N VAL A 394 -28.05 9.71 3.19
CA VAL A 394 -28.30 11.05 3.73
C VAL A 394 -28.81 10.93 5.16
N MET A 395 -28.19 11.63 6.10
CA MET A 395 -28.54 11.61 7.50
C MET A 395 -28.88 13.02 7.98
N ARG A 396 -30.06 13.19 8.57
CA ARG A 396 -30.56 14.48 9.07
C ARG A 396 -30.99 14.33 10.52
N SER A 397 -30.13 14.71 11.45
CA SER A 397 -30.26 14.40 12.88
C SER A 397 -30.53 12.90 13.09
N SER A 398 -29.61 12.07 12.63
CA SER A 398 -29.72 10.60 12.63
C SER A 398 -28.34 9.98 12.85
N VAL A 399 -28.25 8.70 13.20
CA VAL A 399 -26.96 8.07 13.55
C VAL A 399 -26.87 6.63 13.04
N VAL A 400 -25.66 6.22 12.63
CA VAL A 400 -25.30 4.81 12.44
C VAL A 400 -24.52 4.36 13.67
N VAL A 401 -24.94 3.27 14.30
CA VAL A 401 -24.38 2.78 15.56
C VAL A 401 -23.87 1.35 15.37
N PHE A 402 -22.65 1.10 15.81
CA PHE A 402 -22.12 -0.23 16.05
C PHE A 402 -21.92 -0.39 17.55
N SER A 403 -22.41 -1.49 18.12
CA SER A 403 -22.38 -1.73 19.56
C SER A 403 -21.84 -3.12 19.88
N PHE A 404 -21.01 -3.20 20.91
CA PHE A 404 -20.46 -4.44 21.49
C PHE A 404 -19.60 -5.27 20.53
N ALA A 405 -19.32 -6.52 20.91
CA ALA A 405 -18.43 -7.39 20.14
C ALA A 405 -19.13 -7.91 18.88
N LEU A 406 -18.66 -7.44 17.72
CA LEU A 406 -19.19 -7.90 16.44
C LEU A 406 -18.72 -9.34 16.17
N PRO A 407 -19.48 -10.14 15.41
CA PRO A 407 -19.04 -11.47 15.01
C PRO A 407 -17.69 -11.43 14.29
N GLN A 408 -16.98 -12.55 14.29
CA GLN A 408 -15.74 -12.66 13.51
C GLN A 408 -16.01 -12.49 12.00
N HIS A 409 -14.99 -12.07 11.26
CA HIS A 409 -15.06 -11.92 9.80
C HIS A 409 -16.16 -10.96 9.34
N CYS A 410 -16.32 -9.84 10.05
CA CYS A 410 -17.18 -8.73 9.63
C CYS A 410 -16.44 -7.79 8.67
N ASP A 411 -16.95 -7.63 7.46
CA ASP A 411 -16.53 -6.62 6.49
C ASP A 411 -17.55 -5.49 6.42
N ILE A 412 -17.21 -4.35 7.03
CA ILE A 412 -18.12 -3.23 7.23
C ILE A 412 -17.61 -2.02 6.45
N ALA A 413 -18.46 -1.42 5.63
CA ALA A 413 -18.14 -0.15 4.98
C ALA A 413 -19.31 0.83 5.10
N VAL A 414 -19.02 2.01 5.66
CA VAL A 414 -19.89 3.17 5.73
C VAL A 414 -19.29 4.24 4.84
N THR A 415 -19.82 4.39 3.63
CA THR A 415 -19.23 5.25 2.59
C THR A 415 -20.20 6.27 2.03
N GLU A 416 -19.69 7.39 1.53
CA GLU A 416 -20.50 8.39 0.80
C GLU A 416 -21.73 8.85 1.61
N VAL A 417 -21.50 9.24 2.88
CA VAL A 417 -22.56 9.70 3.79
C VAL A 417 -22.59 11.22 3.85
N ASP A 418 -23.76 11.83 3.61
CA ASP A 418 -24.02 13.25 3.86
C ASP A 418 -24.83 13.41 5.16
N ALA A 419 -24.18 13.83 6.24
CA ALA A 419 -24.77 13.96 7.57
C ALA A 419 -24.89 15.42 8.01
N VAL A 420 -26.09 15.85 8.40
CA VAL A 420 -26.34 17.15 9.03
C VAL A 420 -26.97 16.93 10.40
N GLN A 421 -26.28 17.35 11.46
CA GLN A 421 -26.71 17.23 12.85
C GLN A 421 -27.20 18.58 13.38
N SER A 422 -28.51 18.70 13.63
CA SER A 422 -29.13 19.91 14.19
C SER A 422 -29.65 19.73 15.62
N SER A 423 -29.83 18.47 16.03
CA SER A 423 -30.40 18.06 17.30
C SER A 423 -29.77 16.76 17.77
N ILE A 424 -29.69 16.57 19.09
CA ILE A 424 -29.18 15.31 19.64
C ILE A 424 -30.14 14.19 19.24
N VAL A 425 -29.57 13.08 18.77
CA VAL A 425 -30.36 11.91 18.36
C VAL A 425 -30.66 11.09 19.61
N PHE A 426 -31.92 10.69 19.76
CA PHE A 426 -32.37 9.84 20.86
C PHE A 426 -32.65 8.46 20.30
N TRP A 427 -31.90 7.46 20.73
CA TRP A 427 -32.16 6.07 20.41
C TRP A 427 -32.17 5.23 21.70
N PRO A 428 -32.77 4.03 21.69
CA PRO A 428 -32.95 3.21 22.89
C PRO A 428 -31.62 2.82 23.55
N ASN A 429 -31.62 2.68 24.87
CA ASN A 429 -30.56 2.07 25.70
C ASN A 429 -29.24 2.84 25.89
N THR A 430 -29.06 4.05 25.35
CA THR A 430 -27.83 4.85 25.58
C THR A 430 -28.09 6.08 26.47
N VAL A 431 -27.25 6.27 27.49
CA VAL A 431 -27.23 7.47 28.35
C VAL A 431 -26.39 8.62 27.77
N ASN A 432 -25.40 8.30 26.93
CA ASN A 432 -24.52 9.27 26.26
C ASN A 432 -25.16 9.85 24.98
N LYS A 433 -25.63 11.09 25.10
CA LYS A 433 -26.40 11.78 24.06
C LYS A 433 -25.53 12.87 23.42
N LYS A 434 -24.77 12.49 22.40
CA LYS A 434 -23.87 13.38 21.64
C LYS A 434 -24.26 13.43 20.17
N LEU A 435 -23.94 14.56 19.52
CA LEU A 435 -24.13 14.71 18.07
C LEU A 435 -23.00 13.95 17.38
N SER A 436 -23.33 12.95 16.56
CA SER A 436 -22.36 12.19 15.76
C SER A 436 -23.02 11.57 14.53
N ALA A 437 -22.26 11.40 13.45
CA ALA A 437 -22.70 10.69 12.26
C ALA A 437 -22.57 9.17 12.42
N VAL A 438 -21.46 8.72 13.01
CA VAL A 438 -21.17 7.31 13.28
C VAL A 438 -20.75 7.15 14.73
N MET A 439 -21.43 6.23 15.43
CA MET A 439 -21.17 5.93 16.82
C MET A 439 -20.69 4.48 16.98
N LEU A 440 -19.66 4.30 17.80
CA LEU A 440 -19.13 3.03 18.24
C LEU A 440 -19.37 2.94 19.75
N ASP A 441 -20.04 1.90 20.23
CA ASP A 441 -20.44 1.74 21.62
C ASP A 441 -19.87 0.44 22.18
N ASP A 442 -18.75 0.53 22.91
CA ASP A 442 -18.01 -0.62 23.44
C ASP A 442 -17.66 -1.68 22.36
N VAL A 443 -17.24 -1.23 21.18
CA VAL A 443 -17.02 -2.11 20.01
C VAL A 443 -15.75 -2.95 20.16
N VAL A 444 -15.88 -4.25 19.87
CA VAL A 444 -14.76 -5.18 19.67
C VAL A 444 -14.81 -5.72 18.25
N LEU A 445 -13.70 -5.56 17.52
CA LEU A 445 -13.46 -6.15 16.21
C LEU A 445 -12.46 -7.28 16.37
N THR A 446 -12.84 -8.47 15.89
CA THR A 446 -12.02 -9.69 15.90
C THR A 446 -11.96 -10.25 14.49
N ALA A 447 -10.78 -10.37 13.89
CA ALA A 447 -10.59 -10.73 12.49
C ALA A 447 -11.57 -10.01 11.53
N SER A 448 -11.80 -8.71 11.76
CA SER A 448 -12.87 -7.92 11.14
C SER A 448 -12.39 -6.55 10.69
N SER A 449 -13.03 -5.98 9.68
CA SER A 449 -12.67 -4.69 9.08
C SER A 449 -13.82 -3.68 9.08
N LEU A 450 -13.57 -2.46 9.55
CA LEU A 450 -14.49 -1.33 9.52
C LEU A 450 -13.90 -0.16 8.74
N LEU A 451 -14.50 0.17 7.59
CA LEU A 451 -14.16 1.34 6.80
C LEU A 451 -15.24 2.41 6.92
N VAL A 452 -14.86 3.62 7.32
CA VAL A 452 -15.65 4.84 7.22
C VAL A 452 -14.97 5.76 6.22
N SER A 453 -15.60 6.03 5.07
CA SER A 453 -14.94 6.74 3.97
C SER A 453 -15.86 7.77 3.30
N ASN A 454 -15.32 8.92 2.88
CA ASN A 454 -16.11 9.93 2.16
C ASN A 454 -17.37 10.37 2.92
N VAL A 455 -17.27 10.53 4.24
CA VAL A 455 -18.36 11.05 5.08
C VAL A 455 -18.23 12.57 5.16
N ASN A 456 -19.24 13.28 4.67
CA ASN A 456 -19.39 14.73 4.81
C ASN A 456 -20.35 14.99 5.96
N ALA A 457 -19.83 15.42 7.11
CA ALA A 457 -20.63 15.65 8.30
C ALA A 457 -20.57 17.12 8.74
N HIS A 458 -21.74 17.73 8.95
CA HIS A 458 -21.87 19.09 9.45
C HIS A 458 -22.75 19.14 10.71
N ALA A 459 -22.30 19.82 11.76
CA ALA A 459 -23.07 20.07 12.98
C ALA A 459 -23.37 21.56 13.19
N SER A 460 -24.64 21.89 13.46
CA SER A 460 -25.07 23.28 13.66
C SER A 460 -24.91 23.79 15.11
N ARG A 461 -24.46 22.94 16.04
CA ARG A 461 -24.25 23.27 17.46
C ARG A 461 -22.86 22.81 17.91
N ARG A 462 -22.16 23.65 18.68
CA ARG A 462 -20.83 23.33 19.24
C ARG A 462 -20.91 22.18 20.25
N GLY A 463 -19.95 21.25 20.19
CA GLY A 463 -19.72 20.20 21.21
C GLY A 463 -20.09 18.76 20.82
N GLY A 464 -20.39 18.50 19.55
CA GLY A 464 -20.51 17.14 18.99
C GLY A 464 -19.16 16.51 18.63
N PHE A 465 -19.19 15.25 18.19
CA PHE A 465 -18.04 14.53 17.65
C PHE A 465 -18.37 13.98 16.26
N GLY A 466 -17.48 14.12 15.27
CA GLY A 466 -17.75 13.63 13.91
C GLY A 466 -18.07 12.14 13.92
N LEU A 467 -17.11 11.36 14.41
CA LEU A 467 -17.26 9.98 14.84
C LEU A 467 -17.06 9.90 16.35
N TYR A 468 -17.83 9.03 17.01
CA TYR A 468 -17.81 8.93 18.46
C TYR A 468 -17.71 7.48 18.92
N SER A 469 -16.59 7.10 19.54
CA SER A 469 -16.48 5.86 20.28
C SER A 469 -16.69 6.09 21.77
N THR A 470 -17.83 5.63 22.28
CA THR A 470 -18.09 5.54 23.72
C THR A 470 -17.57 4.19 24.25
N GLY A 471 -17.11 4.18 25.50
CA GLY A 471 -16.55 2.96 26.08
C GLY A 471 -15.22 2.52 25.45
N ARG A 472 -14.96 1.21 25.39
CA ARG A 472 -13.72 0.65 24.86
C ARG A 472 -13.87 0.25 23.39
N LEU A 473 -12.96 0.76 22.55
CA LEU A 473 -12.76 0.29 21.18
C LEU A 473 -11.57 -0.67 21.15
N THR A 474 -11.82 -1.91 20.73
CA THR A 474 -10.81 -2.97 20.72
C THR A 474 -10.70 -3.60 19.34
N LEU A 475 -9.47 -3.69 18.81
CA LEU A 475 -9.15 -4.34 17.55
C LEU A 475 -8.14 -5.45 17.85
N VAL A 476 -8.48 -6.69 17.49
CA VAL A 476 -7.68 -7.90 17.72
C VAL A 476 -7.74 -8.86 16.54
N ASP A 477 -6.85 -9.85 16.51
CA ASP A 477 -6.77 -10.91 15.50
C ASP A 477 -6.72 -10.39 14.06
N GLY A 478 -5.85 -9.41 13.78
CA GLY A 478 -5.68 -8.83 12.44
C GLY A 478 -6.85 -7.95 12.00
N SER A 479 -7.57 -7.33 12.96
CA SER A 479 -8.69 -6.45 12.67
C SER A 479 -8.24 -5.09 12.14
N SER A 480 -9.14 -4.40 11.44
CA SER A 480 -8.86 -3.07 10.92
C SER A 480 -9.98 -2.06 11.12
N LEU A 481 -9.61 -0.81 11.38
CA LEU A 481 -10.49 0.35 11.37
C LEU A 481 -9.85 1.47 10.58
N TYR A 482 -10.52 1.91 9.51
CA TYR A 482 -10.08 3.03 8.67
C TYR A 482 -11.12 4.12 8.64
N VAL A 483 -10.72 5.36 8.94
CA VAL A 483 -11.52 6.57 8.72
C VAL A 483 -10.78 7.43 7.72
N ARG A 484 -11.31 7.58 6.50
CA ARG A 484 -10.59 8.26 5.42
C ARG A 484 -11.42 9.16 4.51
N TYR A 485 -10.81 10.21 4.00
CA TYR A 485 -11.46 11.15 3.06
C TYR A 485 -12.77 11.74 3.61
N CYS A 486 -12.93 11.81 4.93
CA CYS A 486 -14.09 12.42 5.57
C CYS A 486 -13.88 13.93 5.70
N SER A 487 -14.96 14.71 5.56
CA SER A 487 -14.98 16.16 5.76
C SER A 487 -15.91 16.49 6.92
N ILE A 488 -15.34 17.01 8.00
CA ILE A 488 -16.04 17.22 9.28
C ILE A 488 -16.09 18.72 9.60
N ASP A 489 -17.30 19.25 9.78
CA ASP A 489 -17.55 20.66 10.05
C ASP A 489 -18.47 20.86 11.26
N GLY A 490 -18.13 21.81 12.13
CA GLY A 490 -18.93 22.17 13.32
C GLY A 490 -18.83 21.20 14.52
N TYR A 491 -17.92 20.22 14.47
CA TYR A 491 -17.67 19.26 15.56
C TYR A 491 -16.45 19.66 16.40
N MET A 492 -16.33 19.11 17.62
CA MET A 492 -15.19 19.37 18.51
C MET A 492 -13.99 18.48 18.18
N HIS A 493 -14.23 17.20 17.87
CA HIS A 493 -13.21 16.26 17.41
C HIS A 493 -13.71 15.57 16.15
N LEU A 494 -12.79 15.22 15.25
CA LEU A 494 -13.10 14.35 14.11
C LEU A 494 -13.45 12.95 14.63
N LEU A 495 -12.58 12.34 15.44
CA LEU A 495 -12.85 11.10 16.13
C LEU A 495 -12.51 11.22 17.62
N TYR A 496 -13.53 11.05 18.45
CA TYR A 496 -13.36 10.88 19.89
C TYR A 496 -13.39 9.39 20.22
N VAL A 497 -12.42 8.92 20.99
CA VAL A 497 -12.34 7.54 21.49
C VAL A 497 -12.20 7.55 23.00
N HIS A 498 -13.12 6.89 23.71
CA HIS A 498 -13.06 6.89 25.17
C HIS A 498 -11.92 6.01 25.72
N ARG A 499 -11.75 4.77 25.23
CA ARG A 499 -10.57 3.90 25.44
C ARG A 499 -10.22 3.16 24.17
N LEU A 500 -8.94 2.95 23.89
CA LEU A 500 -8.48 2.31 22.64
C LEU A 500 -7.48 1.17 22.91
N SER A 501 -7.70 0.02 22.29
CA SER A 501 -6.82 -1.15 22.34
C SER A 501 -6.65 -1.69 20.93
N VAL A 502 -5.42 -1.69 20.41
CA VAL A 502 -5.10 -2.25 19.09
C VAL A 502 -4.02 -3.30 19.29
N SER A 503 -4.35 -4.58 19.12
CA SER A 503 -3.41 -5.68 19.32
C SER A 503 -3.51 -6.76 18.25
N ASP A 504 -2.55 -7.68 18.25
CA ASP A 504 -2.54 -8.88 17.42
C ASP A 504 -2.59 -8.55 15.93
N HIS A 505 -1.58 -7.83 15.43
CA HIS A 505 -1.42 -7.45 14.02
C HIS A 505 -2.57 -6.58 13.48
N SER A 506 -3.25 -5.85 14.35
CA SER A 506 -4.41 -5.02 13.99
C SER A 506 -4.02 -3.60 13.58
N VAL A 507 -4.91 -2.93 12.83
CA VAL A 507 -4.66 -1.59 12.29
C VAL A 507 -5.79 -0.63 12.62
N PHE A 508 -5.45 0.51 13.22
CA PHE A 508 -6.33 1.66 13.37
C PHE A 508 -5.77 2.82 12.55
N ALA A 509 -6.58 3.49 11.72
CA ALA A 509 -6.08 4.52 10.81
C ALA A 509 -7.05 5.67 10.55
N LEU A 510 -6.57 6.90 10.71
CA LEU A 510 -7.23 8.15 10.30
C LEU A 510 -6.43 8.78 9.16
N LEU A 511 -6.97 8.73 7.94
CA LEU A 511 -6.21 9.04 6.72
C LEU A 511 -6.88 10.13 5.87
N ASN A 512 -6.16 11.20 5.54
CA ASN A 512 -6.58 12.20 4.54
C ASN A 512 -7.98 12.80 4.81
N ASN A 513 -8.32 13.03 6.08
CA ASN A 513 -9.57 13.67 6.44
C ASN A 513 -9.40 15.18 6.57
N THR A 514 -10.49 15.93 6.42
CA THR A 514 -10.51 17.37 6.61
C THR A 514 -11.42 17.78 7.75
N MET A 515 -11.00 18.80 8.51
CA MET A 515 -11.82 19.40 9.56
C MET A 515 -11.81 20.92 9.44
N SER A 516 -12.97 21.55 9.28
CA SER A 516 -13.04 23.01 9.07
C SER A 516 -12.51 23.81 10.25
N SER A 517 -12.88 23.39 11.47
CA SER A 517 -12.42 23.92 12.74
C SER A 517 -12.71 22.92 13.85
N GLY A 518 -11.85 22.84 14.86
CA GLY A 518 -12.05 21.90 15.96
C GLY A 518 -10.96 21.94 17.03
N THR A 519 -11.02 20.99 17.95
CA THR A 519 -9.99 20.76 18.96
C THR A 519 -8.98 19.73 18.47
N SER A 520 -9.41 18.57 17.95
CA SER A 520 -8.46 17.60 17.40
C SER A 520 -8.98 16.65 16.32
N PHE A 521 -8.07 16.04 15.55
CA PHE A 521 -8.42 14.94 14.65
C PHE A 521 -8.71 13.67 15.44
N LEU A 522 -7.79 13.28 16.33
CA LEU A 522 -7.95 12.15 17.23
C LEU A 522 -7.95 12.62 18.68
N TYR A 523 -8.89 12.12 19.47
CA TYR A 523 -8.96 12.34 20.91
C TYR A 523 -9.13 11.01 21.64
N PRO A 524 -8.05 10.35 22.09
CA PRO A 524 -8.13 9.27 23.07
C PRO A 524 -8.29 9.87 24.48
N CYS A 525 -9.45 9.64 25.09
CA CYS A 525 -9.80 10.21 26.40
C CYS A 525 -9.12 9.51 27.56
N LEU A 526 -9.09 8.17 27.57
CA LEU A 526 -8.49 7.35 28.62
C LEU A 526 -7.72 6.21 27.96
N ASP A 527 -6.70 5.71 28.68
CA ASP A 527 -5.98 4.45 28.44
C ASP A 527 -5.97 4.00 26.96
N PHE A 528 -4.93 4.37 26.19
CA PHE A 528 -4.74 3.81 24.85
C PHE A 528 -3.51 2.89 24.76
N SER A 529 -3.66 1.76 24.06
CA SER A 529 -2.60 0.76 23.91
C SER A 529 -2.52 0.25 22.46
N VAL A 530 -1.28 0.10 21.98
CA VAL A 530 -0.97 -0.55 20.71
C VAL A 530 0.09 -1.63 20.98
N SER A 531 -0.23 -2.89 20.72
CA SER A 531 0.63 -4.03 21.06
C SER A 531 0.63 -5.12 19.99
N ASP A 532 1.51 -6.11 20.13
CA ASP A 532 1.71 -7.24 19.22
C ASP A 532 1.64 -6.89 17.72
N HIS A 533 2.67 -6.22 17.20
CA HIS A 533 2.85 -5.90 15.78
C HIS A 533 1.71 -5.07 15.18
N SER A 534 0.99 -4.30 16.01
CA SER A 534 -0.15 -3.51 15.60
C SER A 534 0.20 -2.06 15.27
N VAL A 535 -0.67 -1.39 14.53
CA VAL A 535 -0.40 -0.05 14.01
C VAL A 535 -1.55 0.91 14.30
N LEU A 536 -1.22 2.12 14.78
CA LEU A 536 -2.13 3.26 14.88
C LEU A 536 -1.63 4.41 14.03
N ARG A 537 -2.42 4.80 13.04
CA ARG A 537 -2.06 5.81 12.04
C ARG A 537 -2.96 7.05 12.15
N VAL A 538 -2.37 8.23 12.15
CA VAL A 538 -3.06 9.51 11.96
C VAL A 538 -2.26 10.26 10.91
N VAL A 539 -2.66 10.16 9.64
CA VAL A 539 -1.82 10.59 8.51
C VAL A 539 -2.58 11.46 7.52
N GLY A 540 -1.97 12.55 7.08
CA GLY A 540 -2.50 13.37 5.98
C GLY A 540 -3.77 14.16 6.32
N ASN A 541 -4.14 14.28 7.60
CA ASN A 541 -5.36 14.99 7.99
C ASN A 541 -5.10 16.50 8.01
N SER A 542 -6.05 17.32 7.54
CA SER A 542 -5.88 18.76 7.46
C SER A 542 -7.04 19.55 8.06
N GLY A 543 -6.75 20.70 8.67
CA GLY A 543 -7.80 21.53 9.23
C GLY A 543 -7.35 22.51 10.31
N SER A 544 -8.22 23.49 10.59
CA SER A 544 -8.00 24.48 11.65
C SER A 544 -8.30 23.88 13.04
N VAL A 545 -7.42 23.00 13.51
CA VAL A 545 -7.56 22.31 14.80
C VAL A 545 -6.53 22.76 15.81
N SER A 546 -6.83 22.63 17.10
CA SER A 546 -5.84 22.92 18.15
C SER A 546 -4.75 21.84 18.20
N TYR A 547 -5.09 20.58 17.92
CA TYR A 547 -4.20 19.43 18.06
C TYR A 547 -4.43 18.38 16.97
N ALA A 548 -3.42 17.70 16.43
CA ALA A 548 -3.67 16.53 15.59
C ALA A 548 -4.17 15.36 16.46
N ILE A 549 -3.43 15.07 17.54
CA ILE A 549 -3.80 14.13 18.59
C ILE A 549 -3.85 14.85 19.94
N PHE A 550 -4.93 14.65 20.68
CA PHE A 550 -5.09 15.13 22.06
C PHE A 550 -5.29 13.93 22.98
N ALA A 551 -4.24 13.52 23.68
CA ALA A 551 -4.29 12.43 24.64
C ALA A 551 -4.44 12.97 26.07
N GLU A 552 -5.42 12.46 26.83
CA GLU A 552 -5.69 12.92 28.20
C GLU A 552 -5.07 12.06 29.30
N ASP A 553 -4.73 10.79 29.02
CA ASP A 553 -4.31 9.83 30.04
C ASP A 553 -3.22 8.88 29.50
N SER A 554 -2.91 7.83 30.26
CA SER A 554 -1.83 6.89 30.01
C SER A 554 -1.89 6.23 28.63
N TRP A 555 -0.71 5.99 28.06
CA TRP A 555 -0.61 5.26 26.81
C TRP A 555 0.63 4.41 26.68
N THR A 556 0.45 3.30 25.95
CA THR A 556 1.46 2.26 25.79
C THR A 556 1.59 1.80 24.35
N VAL A 557 2.83 1.61 23.90
CA VAL A 557 3.17 1.03 22.59
C VAL A 557 4.24 -0.02 22.85
N GLN A 558 3.93 -1.28 22.56
CA GLN A 558 4.83 -2.39 22.91
C GLN A 558 4.80 -3.51 21.87
N GLU A 559 5.73 -4.46 21.99
CA GLU A 559 5.75 -5.69 21.21
C GLU A 559 5.78 -5.43 19.70
N SER A 560 6.80 -4.71 19.24
CA SER A 560 7.03 -4.37 17.83
C SER A 560 5.89 -3.57 17.18
N SER A 561 5.22 -2.71 17.96
CA SER A 561 4.08 -1.92 17.48
C SER A 561 4.47 -0.52 17.04
N TRP A 562 3.62 0.11 16.23
CA TRP A 562 3.95 1.35 15.54
C TRP A 562 2.85 2.40 15.60
N LEU A 563 3.23 3.63 15.97
CA LEU A 563 2.43 4.84 15.75
C LEU A 563 2.96 5.63 14.53
N ASP A 564 2.08 5.92 13.56
CA ASP A 564 2.42 6.69 12.34
C ASP A 564 1.61 7.99 12.28
N TRP A 565 2.23 9.13 12.63
CA TRP A 565 1.57 10.42 12.87
C TRP A 565 2.05 11.55 11.94
N ARG A 566 2.31 11.24 10.68
CA ARG A 566 2.90 12.16 9.72
C ARG A 566 1.90 12.93 8.85
N ASP A 567 2.40 13.94 8.14
CA ASP A 567 1.68 14.68 7.09
C ASP A 567 0.36 15.35 7.52
N ASN A 568 0.11 15.52 8.83
CA ASN A 568 -1.06 16.26 9.29
C ASN A 568 -0.80 17.78 9.24
N ASP A 569 -1.75 18.53 8.69
CA ASP A 569 -1.75 19.99 8.66
C ASP A 569 -2.78 20.53 9.66
N VAL A 570 -2.28 21.00 10.80
CA VAL A 570 -3.10 21.57 11.89
C VAL A 570 -3.15 23.09 11.85
N GLU A 571 -2.71 23.73 10.76
CA GLU A 571 -2.52 25.18 10.64
C GLU A 571 -1.65 25.77 11.79
N MET A 572 -2.31 26.37 12.80
CA MET A 572 -1.67 26.99 13.97
C MET A 572 -1.69 26.10 15.22
N GLY A 573 -2.28 24.91 15.13
CA GLY A 573 -2.33 23.92 16.20
C GLY A 573 -0.99 23.22 16.46
N ALA A 574 -0.99 22.32 17.43
CA ALA A 574 0.15 21.43 17.70
C ALA A 574 -0.13 20.02 17.15
N MET A 575 0.90 19.24 16.83
CA MET A 575 0.68 17.86 16.38
C MET A 575 0.17 16.96 17.52
N PHE A 576 0.72 17.13 18.72
CA PHE A 576 0.41 16.28 19.85
C PHE A 576 0.24 17.13 21.12
N HIS A 577 -0.73 16.77 21.94
CA HIS A 577 -0.92 17.32 23.28
C HIS A 577 -1.21 16.22 24.29
N ASP A 578 -0.53 16.35 25.41
CA ASP A 578 -0.64 15.50 26.60
C ASP A 578 -0.88 16.43 27.79
N THR A 579 -1.87 16.10 28.62
CA THR A 579 -2.31 16.88 29.78
C THR A 579 -1.37 16.79 30.99
N GLY A 580 -0.26 16.06 30.90
CA GLY A 580 0.87 16.12 31.84
C GLY A 580 0.77 15.18 33.06
N SER A 581 -0.22 14.30 33.09
CA SER A 581 -0.32 13.17 34.02
C SER A 581 -0.11 11.80 33.35
N ALA A 582 0.07 11.75 32.03
CA ALA A 582 0.17 10.50 31.30
C ALA A 582 1.55 9.83 31.49
N PHE A 583 1.53 8.54 31.83
CA PHE A 583 2.68 7.66 31.68
C PHE A 583 2.75 7.25 30.22
N VAL A 584 3.78 7.72 29.50
CA VAL A 584 4.09 7.28 28.14
C VAL A 584 5.04 6.09 28.22
N GLY A 585 4.57 4.92 27.80
CA GLY A 585 5.38 3.71 27.74
C GLY A 585 5.57 3.23 26.31
N ILE A 586 6.71 3.50 25.70
CA ILE A 586 7.09 2.89 24.42
C ILE A 586 8.23 1.91 24.71
N ASP A 587 8.05 0.63 24.39
CA ASP A 587 9.10 -0.36 24.61
C ASP A 587 10.22 -0.24 23.56
N SER A 588 11.34 -0.93 23.78
CA SER A 588 12.51 -0.82 22.89
C SER A 588 12.32 -1.39 21.49
N SER A 589 11.21 -2.10 21.24
CA SER A 589 10.89 -2.71 19.94
C SER A 589 9.88 -1.88 19.14
N SER A 590 9.28 -0.87 19.76
CA SER A 590 8.18 -0.10 19.21
C SER A 590 8.61 1.29 18.74
N VAL A 591 7.87 1.86 17.79
CA VAL A 591 8.27 3.08 17.09
C VAL A 591 7.13 4.09 17.04
N VAL A 592 7.49 5.38 17.06
CA VAL A 592 6.61 6.50 16.72
C VAL A 592 7.27 7.31 15.62
N THR A 593 6.57 7.54 14.51
CA THR A 593 7.06 8.30 13.35
C THR A 593 6.24 9.53 13.07
#